data_AF-A0A8H3CFR0-F1
#
_entry.id   AF-A0A8H3CFR0-F1
#
_cell.length_a   1.000
_cell.length_b   1.000
_cell.length_c   1.000
_cell.angle_alpha   90.00
_cell.angle_beta   90.00
_cell.angle_gamma   90.00
#
_symmetry.space_group_name_H-M   'P 1'
#
loop_
_entity.id
_entity.type
_entity.pdbx_description
1 polymer ?
#
loop_
_entity_poly.entity_id
_entity_poly.type
_entity_poly.pdbx_seq_one_letter_code
_entity_poly.pdbx_strand_id
1 'polypeptide(L)'
;MVYVKASEKPSIKVVCESMGLQSSLCIIMQFSFTLQLFFSLLWLVGVSFAAELNNMTHSQPAQRILKVNPAPGTNALADSIRMEQNGTLRALDMALLNSPQFTIGWNALFRQIRYNSTVPGNIRELSILRIAALQGAAYQWQQHESVGRSEGLTSAQLKLIRDPAFSPYGISASSSFNAKQIAALKFADASTKNSHVYDEVWNGLAKQFPNAQQITELVLTVSAYNLVSRFLLAVSVDGVAEMQVPYPV
;
A
#
# COMPACT_ATOMS: atom_id res chain seq x y z
N MET A 1 -44.13 28.91 -39.70
CA MET A 1 -44.43 29.31 -38.30
C MET A 1 -43.75 28.30 -37.41
N VAL A 2 -42.75 28.58 -36.56
CA VAL A 2 -42.29 29.80 -35.88
C VAL A 2 -40.74 29.77 -35.84
N TYR A 3 -40.08 30.91 -36.03
CA TYR A 3 -38.62 31.09 -35.89
C TYR A 3 -38.23 31.29 -34.42
N VAL A 4 -37.12 30.69 -33.97
CA VAL A 4 -36.38 31.13 -32.77
C VAL A 4 -34.96 31.50 -33.18
N LYS A 5 -34.58 32.74 -32.85
CA LYS A 5 -33.35 33.45 -33.25
C LYS A 5 -32.21 33.09 -32.29
N ALA A 6 -31.02 32.78 -32.80
CA ALA A 6 -29.82 32.60 -31.98
C ALA A 6 -29.36 33.95 -31.40
N SER A 7 -29.09 34.00 -30.10
CA SER A 7 -28.54 35.19 -29.43
C SER A 7 -27.02 35.24 -29.60
N GLU A 8 -26.50 36.25 -30.29
CA GLU A 8 -25.07 36.52 -30.35
C GLU A 8 -24.57 36.99 -28.96
N LYS A 9 -23.48 36.40 -28.48
CA LYS A 9 -22.79 36.87 -27.26
C LYS A 9 -22.14 38.23 -27.55
N PRO A 10 -22.28 39.22 -26.65
CA PRO A 10 -21.72 40.54 -26.89
C PRO A 10 -20.18 40.48 -26.90
N SER A 11 -19.56 41.23 -27.80
CA SER A 11 -18.10 41.37 -27.82
C SER A 11 -17.61 42.03 -26.52
N ILE A 12 -16.40 41.67 -26.06
CA ILE A 12 -15.77 42.21 -24.83
C ILE A 12 -15.77 43.75 -24.79
N LYS A 13 -15.74 44.40 -25.97
CA LYS A 13 -15.81 45.86 -26.10
C LYS A 13 -17.11 46.44 -25.51
N VAL A 14 -18.24 45.73 -25.71
CA VAL A 14 -19.57 46.12 -25.20
C VAL A 14 -19.66 45.93 -23.68
N VAL A 15 -18.92 44.97 -23.12
CA VAL A 15 -18.88 44.72 -21.67
C VAL A 15 -18.00 45.75 -20.93
N CYS A 16 -16.87 46.18 -21.54
CA CYS A 16 -16.02 47.22 -20.96
C CYS A 16 -16.73 48.60 -20.95
N GLU A 17 -17.53 48.92 -21.97
CA GLU A 17 -18.28 50.19 -22.06
C GLU A 17 -19.45 50.29 -21.06
N SER A 18 -20.15 49.19 -20.77
CA SER A 18 -21.27 49.19 -19.80
C SER A 18 -20.82 49.35 -18.34
N MET A 19 -19.52 49.20 -18.08
CA MET A 19 -18.89 49.38 -16.76
C MET A 19 -18.11 50.70 -16.63
N GLY A 20 -18.10 51.56 -17.67
CA GLY A 20 -17.52 52.91 -17.60
C GLY A 20 -15.98 52.97 -17.57
N LEU A 21 -15.28 51.93 -17.99
CA LEU A 21 -13.81 51.87 -17.95
C LEU A 21 -13.17 52.46 -19.23
N GLN A 22 -12.14 53.30 -19.07
CA GLN A 22 -11.39 53.85 -20.21
C GLN A 22 -10.59 52.76 -20.95
N SER A 23 -10.47 52.90 -22.27
CA SER A 23 -9.92 51.90 -23.22
C SER A 23 -8.52 51.38 -22.85
N SER A 24 -7.71 52.16 -22.15
CA SER A 24 -6.36 51.81 -21.69
C SER A 24 -6.34 50.70 -20.62
N LEU A 25 -7.38 50.59 -19.79
CA LEU A 25 -7.48 49.58 -18.71
C LEU A 25 -7.89 48.20 -19.23
N CYS A 26 -8.69 48.15 -20.30
CA CYS A 26 -9.16 46.90 -20.91
C CYS A 26 -7.97 46.14 -21.59
N ILE A 27 -6.91 46.85 -22.03
CA ILE A 27 -5.67 46.26 -22.58
C ILE A 27 -4.82 45.60 -21.48
N ILE A 28 -4.68 46.22 -20.30
CA ILE A 28 -3.88 45.68 -19.18
C ILE A 28 -4.48 44.36 -18.64
N MET A 29 -5.81 44.26 -18.57
CA MET A 29 -6.50 43.00 -18.22
C MET A 29 -6.26 41.89 -19.26
N GLN A 30 -6.14 42.25 -20.54
CA GLN A 30 -5.89 41.31 -21.63
C GLN A 30 -4.46 40.73 -21.58
N PHE A 31 -3.48 41.54 -21.14
CA PHE A 31 -2.10 41.09 -20.89
C PHE A 31 -1.94 40.25 -19.62
N SER A 32 -2.69 40.54 -18.55
CA SER A 32 -2.63 39.74 -17.31
C SER A 32 -3.22 38.33 -17.48
N PHE A 33 -4.34 38.20 -18.20
CA PHE A 33 -4.98 36.91 -18.46
C PHE A 33 -4.16 36.00 -19.39
N THR A 34 -3.47 36.58 -20.38
CA THR A 34 -2.60 35.80 -21.27
C THR A 34 -1.34 35.32 -20.54
N LEU A 35 -0.71 36.15 -19.70
CA LEU A 35 0.48 35.74 -18.94
C LEU A 35 0.17 34.64 -17.91
N GLN A 36 -0.97 34.68 -17.21
CA GLN A 36 -1.38 33.62 -16.28
C GLN A 36 -1.70 32.28 -16.96
N LEU A 37 -2.26 32.31 -18.18
CA LEU A 37 -2.47 31.09 -18.97
C LEU A 37 -1.13 30.51 -19.45
N PHE A 38 -0.16 31.33 -19.84
CA PHE A 38 1.18 30.85 -20.25
C PHE A 38 1.96 30.21 -19.09
N PHE A 39 1.92 30.78 -17.88
CA PHE A 39 2.54 30.16 -16.70
C PHE A 39 1.84 28.86 -16.28
N SER A 40 0.51 28.82 -16.37
CA SER A 40 -0.26 27.60 -16.06
C SER A 40 0.00 26.49 -17.07
N LEU A 41 0.14 26.82 -18.36
CA LEU A 41 0.48 25.87 -19.40
C LEU A 41 1.94 25.40 -19.29
N LEU A 42 2.91 26.29 -18.98
CA LEU A 42 4.30 25.87 -18.72
C LEU A 42 4.42 25.00 -17.48
N TRP A 43 3.63 25.27 -16.43
CA TRP A 43 3.61 24.45 -15.22
C TRP A 43 2.96 23.08 -15.49
N LEU A 44 1.83 23.04 -16.20
CA LEU A 44 1.21 21.78 -16.62
C LEU A 44 2.10 20.96 -17.55
N VAL A 45 2.73 21.58 -18.55
CA VAL A 45 3.67 20.90 -19.46
C VAL A 45 4.93 20.47 -18.71
N GLY A 46 5.44 21.27 -17.77
CA GLY A 46 6.58 20.94 -16.93
C GLY A 46 6.28 19.78 -15.97
N VAL A 47 5.09 19.73 -15.37
CA VAL A 47 4.62 18.62 -14.53
C VAL A 47 4.41 17.36 -15.36
N SER A 48 3.83 17.47 -16.57
CA SER A 48 3.67 16.34 -17.48
C SER A 48 5.01 15.80 -17.96
N PHE A 49 5.96 16.66 -18.37
CA PHE A 49 7.31 16.23 -18.75
C PHE A 49 8.07 15.58 -17.58
N ALA A 50 7.94 16.12 -16.37
CA ALA A 50 8.53 15.52 -15.18
C ALA A 50 7.91 14.15 -14.87
N ALA A 51 6.59 13.99 -14.99
CA ALA A 51 5.90 12.71 -14.81
C ALA A 51 6.30 11.68 -15.89
N GLU A 52 6.47 12.13 -17.13
CA GLU A 52 6.83 11.28 -18.28
C GLU A 52 8.30 10.86 -18.23
N LEU A 53 9.21 11.75 -17.81
CA LEU A 53 10.62 11.42 -17.52
C LEU A 53 10.75 10.45 -16.33
N ASN A 54 9.91 10.60 -15.31
CA ASN A 54 9.85 9.66 -14.19
C ASN A 54 9.36 8.28 -14.68
N ASN A 55 8.33 8.22 -15.52
CA ASN A 55 7.82 6.97 -16.08
C ASN A 55 8.79 6.28 -17.08
N MET A 56 9.62 7.03 -17.80
CA MET A 56 10.56 6.46 -18.77
C MET A 56 11.85 5.88 -18.13
N THR A 57 12.09 6.10 -16.84
CA THR A 57 13.31 5.64 -16.14
C THR A 57 13.08 4.55 -15.09
N HIS A 58 11.83 4.33 -14.65
CA HIS A 58 11.50 3.28 -13.67
C HIS A 58 11.25 1.91 -14.33
N SER A 59 12.29 1.32 -14.92
CA SER A 59 12.33 -0.14 -14.96
C SER A 59 12.42 -0.63 -13.52
N GLN A 60 11.51 -1.53 -13.10
CA GLN A 60 11.50 -2.01 -11.72
C GLN A 60 12.89 -2.51 -11.32
N PRO A 61 13.37 -2.19 -10.10
CA PRO A 61 14.71 -2.56 -9.70
C PRO A 61 14.80 -4.08 -9.66
N ALA A 62 15.76 -4.65 -10.39
CA ALA A 62 16.03 -6.07 -10.35
C ALA A 62 16.25 -6.55 -8.90
N GLN A 63 15.88 -7.80 -8.63
CA GLN A 63 16.15 -8.41 -7.33
C GLN A 63 17.66 -8.34 -7.01
N ARG A 64 18.00 -7.77 -5.85
CA ARG A 64 19.38 -7.45 -5.45
C ARG A 64 20.14 -8.66 -4.91
N ILE A 65 19.44 -9.57 -4.24
CA ILE A 65 20.01 -10.87 -3.80
C ILE A 65 19.79 -11.90 -4.91
N LEU A 66 20.85 -12.65 -5.25
CA LEU A 66 20.81 -13.72 -6.24
C LEU A 66 19.66 -14.71 -5.96
N LYS A 67 18.94 -15.15 -6.99
CA LYS A 67 17.95 -16.23 -6.85
C LYS A 67 18.68 -17.58 -6.89
N VAL A 68 18.69 -18.31 -5.77
CA VAL A 68 19.22 -19.68 -5.68
C VAL A 68 18.07 -20.66 -5.87
N ASN A 69 18.04 -21.35 -7.01
CA ASN A 69 16.99 -22.32 -7.37
C ASN A 69 17.61 -23.69 -7.76
N PRO A 70 18.11 -24.46 -6.78
CA PRO A 70 18.73 -25.76 -7.04
C PRO A 70 17.68 -26.73 -7.60
N ALA A 71 18.04 -27.59 -8.56
CA ALA A 71 17.10 -28.57 -9.12
C ALA A 71 16.48 -29.47 -8.03
N PRO A 72 15.24 -29.94 -8.19
CA PRO A 72 14.64 -30.88 -7.24
C PRO A 72 15.55 -32.10 -6.97
N GLY A 73 15.70 -32.48 -5.70
CA GLY A 73 16.53 -33.60 -5.27
C GLY A 73 18.02 -33.27 -5.09
N THR A 74 18.44 -32.03 -5.33
CA THR A 74 19.86 -31.62 -5.24
C THR A 74 20.18 -30.81 -3.98
N ASN A 75 19.16 -30.36 -3.23
CA ASN A 75 19.33 -29.59 -2.01
C ASN A 75 18.19 -29.84 -1.03
N ALA A 76 18.49 -30.52 0.08
CA ALA A 76 17.48 -30.96 1.04
C ALA A 76 16.63 -29.82 1.63
N LEU A 77 17.22 -28.65 1.87
CA LEU A 77 16.48 -27.49 2.40
C LEU A 77 15.54 -26.88 1.35
N ALA A 78 16.00 -26.74 0.11
CA ALA A 78 15.14 -26.29 -0.98
C ALA A 78 13.99 -27.27 -1.22
N ASP A 79 14.27 -28.57 -1.17
CA ASP A 79 13.27 -29.61 -1.36
C ASP A 79 12.23 -29.63 -0.22
N SER A 80 12.64 -29.42 1.03
CA SER A 80 11.68 -29.28 2.13
C SER A 80 10.76 -28.08 1.96
N ILE A 81 11.28 -26.95 1.46
CA ILE A 81 10.46 -25.76 1.18
C ILE A 81 9.47 -26.05 0.04
N ARG A 82 9.89 -26.74 -1.03
CA ARG A 82 8.98 -27.14 -2.11
C ARG A 82 7.83 -28.00 -1.60
N MET A 83 8.11 -28.95 -0.71
CA MET A 83 7.08 -29.80 -0.11
C MET A 83 6.03 -28.98 0.66
N GLU A 84 6.46 -27.92 1.33
CA GLU A 84 5.58 -26.97 2.03
C GLU A 84 4.83 -26.02 1.07
N GLN A 85 5.29 -25.90 -0.18
CA GLN A 85 4.84 -24.89 -1.14
C GLN A 85 4.41 -25.47 -2.50
N ASN A 86 3.56 -26.50 -2.47
CA ASN A 86 2.95 -27.11 -3.66
C ASN A 86 3.97 -27.45 -4.77
N GLY A 87 5.20 -27.84 -4.38
CA GLY A 87 6.27 -28.27 -5.29
C GLY A 87 7.17 -27.16 -5.84
N THR A 88 6.96 -25.90 -5.48
CA THR A 88 7.71 -24.76 -6.06
C THR A 88 8.44 -23.93 -5.01
N LEU A 89 9.42 -23.13 -5.43
CA LEU A 89 10.05 -22.10 -4.60
C LEU A 89 9.54 -20.73 -5.05
N ARG A 90 9.13 -19.88 -4.11
CA ARG A 90 8.83 -18.47 -4.40
C ARG A 90 10.12 -17.68 -4.54
N ALA A 91 10.02 -16.48 -5.11
CA ALA A 91 11.13 -15.54 -5.20
C ALA A 91 11.78 -15.25 -3.83
N LEU A 92 10.99 -15.13 -2.76
CA LEU A 92 11.50 -14.98 -1.40
C LEU A 92 12.34 -16.19 -0.96
N ASP A 93 11.87 -17.42 -1.18
CA ASP A 93 12.60 -18.62 -0.79
C ASP A 93 13.95 -18.71 -1.51
N MET A 94 13.95 -18.44 -2.82
CA MET A 94 15.16 -18.42 -3.64
C MET A 94 16.16 -17.36 -3.18
N ALA A 95 15.69 -16.22 -2.67
CA ALA A 95 16.57 -15.19 -2.08
C ALA A 95 17.17 -15.67 -0.75
N LEU A 96 16.33 -16.23 0.14
CA LEU A 96 16.75 -16.69 1.46
C LEU A 96 17.75 -17.84 1.39
N LEU A 97 17.64 -18.73 0.40
CA LEU A 97 18.52 -19.89 0.22
C LEU A 97 20.01 -19.55 0.05
N ASN A 98 20.37 -18.29 -0.21
CA ASN A 98 21.77 -17.83 -0.11
C ASN A 98 22.35 -17.95 1.32
N SER A 99 21.49 -18.02 2.34
CA SER A 99 21.85 -18.22 3.74
C SER A 99 21.01 -19.34 4.36
N PRO A 100 21.46 -20.61 4.26
CA PRO A 100 20.68 -21.76 4.71
C PRO A 100 20.27 -21.71 6.18
N GLN A 101 21.16 -21.30 7.08
CA GLN A 101 20.85 -21.25 8.52
C GLN A 101 19.81 -20.18 8.85
N PHE A 102 19.87 -19.02 8.21
CA PHE A 102 18.83 -18.00 8.34
C PHE A 102 17.51 -18.46 7.72
N THR A 103 17.54 -19.17 6.60
CA THR A 103 16.34 -19.75 5.98
C THR A 103 15.64 -20.73 6.92
N ILE A 104 16.39 -21.59 7.61
CA ILE A 104 15.84 -22.54 8.60
C ILE A 104 15.13 -21.78 9.73
N GLY A 105 15.81 -20.80 10.35
CA GLY A 105 15.24 -20.01 11.45
C GLY A 105 14.04 -19.16 11.02
N TRP A 106 14.11 -18.55 9.83
CA TRP A 106 13.01 -17.82 9.21
C TRP A 106 11.79 -18.72 9.06
N ASN A 107 11.94 -19.87 8.39
CA ASN A 107 10.82 -20.78 8.15
C ASN A 107 10.25 -21.34 9.46
N ALA A 108 11.09 -21.63 10.46
CA ALA A 108 10.64 -22.07 11.77
C ALA A 108 9.72 -21.02 12.44
N LEU A 109 10.13 -19.75 12.45
CA LEU A 109 9.32 -18.66 13.02
C LEU A 109 8.01 -18.46 12.24
N PHE A 110 8.10 -18.33 10.91
CA PHE A 110 6.92 -18.06 10.08
C PHE A 110 5.97 -19.26 9.97
N ARG A 111 6.42 -20.48 10.26
CA ARG A 111 5.53 -21.64 10.45
C ARG A 111 4.68 -21.48 11.70
N GLN A 112 5.27 -21.03 12.82
CA GLN A 112 4.48 -20.78 14.04
C GLN A 112 3.45 -19.68 13.80
N ILE A 113 3.87 -18.56 13.20
CA ILE A 113 2.98 -17.44 12.92
C ILE A 113 1.85 -17.83 11.96
N ARG A 114 2.14 -18.60 10.90
CA ARG A 114 1.16 -18.90 9.85
C ARG A 114 0.21 -20.06 10.18
N TYR A 115 0.69 -21.08 10.89
CA TYR A 115 -0.04 -22.34 11.03
C TYR A 115 -0.28 -22.77 12.48
N ASN A 116 0.55 -22.32 13.44
CA ASN A 116 0.47 -22.72 14.84
C ASN A 116 0.24 -21.53 15.78
N SER A 117 -0.60 -20.58 15.37
CA SER A 117 -0.95 -19.40 16.15
C SER A 117 -2.39 -19.51 16.66
N THR A 118 -2.62 -19.10 17.91
CA THR A 118 -3.96 -18.98 18.51
C THR A 118 -4.70 -17.72 18.06
N VAL A 119 -4.01 -16.76 17.42
CA VAL A 119 -4.64 -15.58 16.81
C VAL A 119 -5.49 -16.00 15.59
N PRO A 120 -6.78 -15.62 15.53
CA PRO A 120 -7.64 -15.93 14.40
C PRO A 120 -7.04 -15.47 13.06
N GLY A 121 -7.18 -16.29 12.01
CA GLY A 121 -6.56 -16.01 10.71
C GLY A 121 -7.00 -14.68 10.11
N ASN A 122 -8.28 -14.30 10.24
CA ASN A 122 -8.75 -12.99 9.81
C ASN A 122 -8.09 -11.81 10.55
N ILE A 123 -7.64 -11.97 11.79
CA ILE A 123 -6.90 -10.93 12.53
C ILE A 123 -5.44 -10.89 12.08
N ARG A 124 -4.82 -12.06 11.89
CA ARG A 124 -3.44 -12.18 11.40
C ARG A 124 -3.31 -11.56 10.03
N GLU A 125 -4.07 -12.04 9.06
CA GLU A 125 -3.98 -11.59 7.66
C GLU A 125 -4.39 -10.12 7.51
N LEU A 126 -5.37 -9.63 8.29
CA LEU A 126 -5.71 -8.21 8.34
C LEU A 126 -4.52 -7.35 8.76
N SER A 127 -3.79 -7.77 9.79
CA SER A 127 -2.60 -7.07 10.28
C SER A 127 -1.47 -7.11 9.25
N ILE A 128 -1.22 -8.28 8.66
CA ILE A 128 -0.19 -8.50 7.63
C ILE A 128 -0.44 -7.62 6.40
N LEU A 129 -1.67 -7.60 5.90
CA LEU A 129 -2.05 -6.82 4.73
C LEU A 129 -2.02 -5.32 5.02
N ARG A 130 -2.41 -4.89 6.23
CA ARG A 130 -2.30 -3.49 6.62
C ARG A 130 -0.84 -3.04 6.67
N ILE A 131 0.06 -3.84 7.22
CA ILE A 131 1.51 -3.56 7.22
C ILE A 131 2.03 -3.44 5.79
N ALA A 132 1.66 -4.38 4.91
CA ALA A 132 2.06 -4.35 3.51
C ALA A 132 1.62 -3.05 2.82
N ALA A 133 0.38 -2.62 3.04
CA ALA A 133 -0.16 -1.38 2.51
C ALA A 133 0.61 -0.14 3.03
N LEU A 134 0.88 -0.08 4.34
CA LEU A 134 1.59 1.04 4.97
C LEU A 134 3.05 1.17 4.53
N GLN A 135 3.73 0.04 4.28
CA GLN A 135 5.13 0.02 3.88
C GLN A 135 5.33 0.00 2.36
N GLY A 136 4.26 -0.13 1.58
CA GLY A 136 4.34 -0.28 0.12
C GLY A 136 4.84 -1.65 -0.34
N ALA A 137 4.74 -2.69 0.49
CA ALA A 137 5.27 -4.02 0.19
C ALA A 137 4.30 -4.84 -0.69
N ALA A 138 4.27 -4.55 -2.00
CA ALA A 138 3.38 -5.21 -2.96
C ALA A 138 3.54 -6.74 -3.00
N TYR A 139 4.77 -7.26 -2.89
CA TYR A 139 5.02 -8.70 -2.83
C TYR A 139 4.31 -9.35 -1.63
N GLN A 140 4.42 -8.75 -0.43
CA GLN A 140 3.74 -9.25 0.76
C GLN A 140 2.22 -9.24 0.56
N TRP A 141 1.68 -8.15 0.01
CA TRP A 141 0.25 -8.07 -0.27
C TRP A 141 -0.23 -9.21 -1.18
N GLN A 142 0.45 -9.44 -2.31
CA GLN A 142 0.08 -10.48 -3.27
C GLN A 142 0.13 -11.89 -2.67
N GLN A 143 1.08 -12.16 -1.78
CA GLN A 143 1.19 -13.46 -1.12
C GLN A 143 0.11 -13.71 -0.07
N HIS A 144 -0.50 -12.64 0.47
CA HIS A 144 -1.38 -12.71 1.63
C HIS A 144 -2.84 -12.37 1.33
N GLU A 145 -3.15 -11.68 0.23
CA GLU A 145 -4.51 -11.22 -0.04
C GLU A 145 -5.49 -12.38 -0.22
N SER A 146 -5.12 -13.39 -1.02
CA SER A 146 -5.94 -14.60 -1.21
C SER A 146 -6.11 -15.40 0.08
N VAL A 147 -5.08 -15.45 0.93
CA VAL A 147 -5.14 -16.07 2.26
C VAL A 147 -6.10 -15.30 3.16
N GLY A 148 -5.99 -13.97 3.21
CA GLY A 148 -6.91 -13.12 3.97
C GLY A 148 -8.36 -13.29 3.55
N ARG A 149 -8.64 -13.46 2.25
CA ARG A 149 -9.99 -13.79 1.75
C ARG A 149 -10.45 -15.16 2.23
N SER A 150 -9.58 -16.17 2.17
CA SER A 150 -9.91 -17.52 2.65
C SER A 150 -10.20 -17.56 4.16
N GLU A 151 -9.62 -16.62 4.90
CA GLU A 151 -9.86 -16.41 6.33
C GLU A 151 -11.08 -15.50 6.62
N GLY A 152 -11.78 -15.02 5.60
CA GLY A 152 -13.04 -14.28 5.73
C GLY A 152 -12.94 -12.75 5.64
N LEU A 153 -11.82 -12.19 5.18
CA LEU A 153 -11.75 -10.75 4.88
C LEU A 153 -12.55 -10.42 3.61
N THR A 154 -13.41 -9.42 3.72
CA THR A 154 -14.25 -8.98 2.59
C THR A 154 -13.51 -8.04 1.64
N SER A 155 -13.93 -7.95 0.37
CA SER A 155 -13.37 -6.97 -0.57
C SER A 155 -13.48 -5.52 -0.04
N ALA A 156 -14.56 -5.17 0.68
CA ALA A 156 -14.71 -3.85 1.27
C ALA A 156 -13.65 -3.57 2.35
N GLN A 157 -13.40 -4.55 3.23
CA GLN A 157 -12.34 -4.45 4.24
C GLN A 157 -10.96 -4.34 3.61
N LEU A 158 -10.66 -5.17 2.60
CA LEU A 158 -9.38 -5.15 1.88
C LEU A 158 -9.14 -3.79 1.20
N LYS A 159 -10.17 -3.22 0.54
CA LYS A 159 -10.07 -1.89 -0.08
C LYS A 159 -9.73 -0.82 0.96
N LEU A 160 -10.36 -0.86 2.13
CA LEU A 160 -10.07 0.07 3.23
C LEU A 160 -8.65 -0.07 3.74
N ILE A 161 -8.19 -1.28 4.10
CA ILE A 161 -6.86 -1.43 4.70
C ILE A 161 -5.72 -1.21 3.70
N ARG A 162 -5.98 -1.41 2.39
CA ARG A 162 -5.05 -1.12 1.30
C ARG A 162 -4.75 0.37 1.17
N ASP A 163 -5.71 1.23 1.47
CA ASP A 163 -5.55 2.68 1.36
C ASP A 163 -4.60 3.19 2.46
N PRO A 164 -3.43 3.76 2.12
CA PRO A 164 -2.53 4.34 3.13
C PRO A 164 -3.17 5.48 3.94
N ALA A 165 -4.17 6.18 3.37
CA ALA A 165 -4.91 7.25 4.03
C ALA A 165 -6.00 6.75 4.98
N PHE A 166 -6.37 5.47 4.93
CA PHE A 166 -7.31 4.89 5.90
C PHE A 166 -6.80 5.05 7.33
N SER A 167 -7.71 5.39 8.24
CA SER A 167 -7.43 5.53 9.67
C SER A 167 -8.32 4.56 10.47
N PRO A 168 -7.73 3.67 11.30
CA PRO A 168 -8.51 2.79 12.17
C PRO A 168 -9.16 3.51 13.37
N TYR A 169 -9.04 4.84 13.44
CA TYR A 169 -9.65 5.69 14.46
C TYR A 169 -10.93 6.37 13.95
N GLY A 170 -11.22 6.30 12.64
CA GLY A 170 -12.35 6.99 12.01
C GLY A 170 -13.64 6.17 11.94
N ILE A 171 -14.70 6.82 11.46
CA ILE A 171 -16.06 6.24 11.33
C ILE A 171 -16.07 5.02 10.39
N SER A 172 -15.34 5.08 9.27
CA SER A 172 -15.25 3.97 8.31
C SER A 172 -14.73 2.69 8.95
N ALA A 173 -13.83 2.79 9.93
CA ALA A 173 -13.35 1.64 10.68
C ALA A 173 -14.47 1.01 11.51
N SER A 174 -15.24 1.84 12.23
CA SER A 174 -16.35 1.39 13.09
C SER A 174 -17.51 0.72 12.34
N SER A 175 -17.73 1.08 11.07
CA SER A 175 -18.77 0.48 10.23
C SER A 175 -18.34 -0.82 9.53
N SER A 176 -17.04 -1.09 9.41
CA SER A 176 -16.52 -2.17 8.54
C SER A 176 -15.73 -3.25 9.29
N PHE A 177 -15.34 -3.00 10.54
CA PHE A 177 -14.53 -3.92 11.34
C PHE A 177 -15.11 -4.10 12.72
N ASN A 178 -14.96 -5.31 13.28
CA ASN A 178 -15.32 -5.55 14.68
C ASN A 178 -14.25 -4.98 15.64
N ALA A 179 -14.55 -4.97 16.94
CA ALA A 179 -13.67 -4.39 17.95
C ALA A 179 -12.25 -5.02 18.00
N LYS A 180 -12.13 -6.34 17.81
CA LYS A 180 -10.83 -7.03 17.75
C LYS A 180 -10.03 -6.62 16.52
N GLN A 181 -10.68 -6.54 15.36
CA GLN A 181 -10.06 -6.09 14.11
C GLN A 181 -9.58 -4.64 14.20
N ILE A 182 -10.40 -3.74 14.76
CA ILE A 182 -10.03 -2.33 14.98
C ILE A 182 -8.82 -2.24 15.91
N ALA A 183 -8.80 -2.98 17.02
CA ALA A 183 -7.68 -2.97 17.95
C ALA A 183 -6.38 -3.48 17.31
N ALA A 184 -6.46 -4.57 16.53
CA ALA A 184 -5.32 -5.09 15.77
C ALA A 184 -4.81 -4.09 14.72
N LEU A 185 -5.71 -3.41 13.99
CA LEU A 185 -5.34 -2.36 13.03
C LEU A 185 -4.67 -1.17 13.70
N LYS A 186 -5.20 -0.67 14.83
CA LYS A 186 -4.57 0.42 15.58
C LYS A 186 -3.17 0.05 16.05
N PHE A 187 -3.00 -1.17 16.55
CA PHE A 187 -1.69 -1.67 16.97
C PHE A 187 -0.73 -1.82 15.78
N ALA A 188 -1.19 -2.40 14.67
CA ALA A 188 -0.39 -2.53 13.45
C ALA A 188 0.05 -1.16 12.89
N ASP A 189 -0.86 -0.18 12.83
CA ASP A 189 -0.54 1.19 12.41
C ASP A 189 0.49 1.84 13.35
N ALA A 190 0.30 1.75 14.66
CA ALA A 190 1.22 2.36 15.65
C ALA A 190 2.62 1.73 15.59
N SER A 191 2.70 0.39 15.62
CA SER A 191 3.97 -0.35 15.56
C SER A 191 4.71 -0.11 14.24
N THR A 192 4.00 0.02 13.13
CA THR A 192 4.61 0.18 11.80
C THR A 192 5.05 1.62 11.52
N LYS A 193 4.23 2.62 11.87
CA LYS A 193 4.50 4.04 11.57
C LYS A 193 5.43 4.69 12.57
N ASN A 194 5.26 4.40 13.86
CA ASN A 194 5.94 5.13 14.94
C ASN A 194 7.00 4.29 15.67
N SER A 195 7.02 2.97 15.45
CA SER A 195 7.78 1.96 16.23
C SER A 195 7.41 1.87 17.72
N HIS A 196 7.17 3.01 18.37
CA HIS A 196 6.67 3.08 19.74
C HIS A 196 5.15 2.94 19.78
N VAL A 197 4.67 2.06 20.66
CA VAL A 197 3.23 1.84 20.92
C VAL A 197 2.91 2.43 22.29
N TYR A 198 2.14 3.51 22.31
CA TYR A 198 1.71 4.16 23.55
C TYR A 198 0.64 3.35 24.29
N ASP A 199 0.54 3.57 25.60
CA ASP A 199 -0.35 2.85 26.52
C ASP A 199 -1.82 2.82 26.07
N GLU A 200 -2.32 3.90 25.46
CA GLU A 200 -3.70 3.92 24.94
C GLU A 200 -3.95 2.81 23.90
N VAL A 201 -3.04 2.65 22.95
CA VAL A 201 -3.13 1.63 21.90
C VAL A 201 -2.94 0.24 22.49
N TRP A 202 -1.97 0.10 23.40
CA TRP A 202 -1.72 -1.17 24.10
C TRP A 202 -2.92 -1.62 24.93
N ASN A 203 -3.48 -0.74 25.76
CA ASN A 203 -4.63 -1.04 26.61
C ASN A 203 -5.86 -1.38 25.77
N GLY A 204 -6.04 -0.72 24.63
CA GLY A 204 -7.08 -1.05 23.66
C GLY A 204 -6.92 -2.47 23.09
N LEU A 205 -5.68 -2.87 22.76
CA LEU A 205 -5.36 -4.22 22.29
C LEU A 205 -5.58 -5.26 23.40
N ALA A 206 -5.01 -5.04 24.59
CA ALA A 206 -5.10 -5.93 25.74
C ALA A 206 -6.54 -6.21 26.16
N LYS A 207 -7.43 -5.20 26.08
CA LYS A 207 -8.86 -5.37 26.32
C LYS A 207 -9.52 -6.36 25.35
N GLN A 208 -9.10 -6.39 24.09
CA GLN A 208 -9.67 -7.26 23.06
C GLN A 208 -9.02 -8.66 23.02
N PHE A 209 -7.78 -8.76 23.51
CA PHE A 209 -6.97 -9.98 23.55
C PHE A 209 -6.46 -10.23 24.98
N PRO A 210 -7.34 -10.59 25.94
CA PRO A 210 -6.97 -10.75 27.35
C PRO A 210 -6.09 -11.99 27.62
N ASN A 211 -6.01 -12.93 26.68
CA ASN A 211 -5.15 -14.10 26.79
C ASN A 211 -3.69 -13.71 26.47
N ALA A 212 -2.79 -13.93 27.42
CA ALA A 212 -1.37 -13.54 27.32
C ALA A 212 -0.63 -14.18 26.13
N GLN A 213 -0.92 -15.45 25.83
CA GLN A 213 -0.34 -16.14 24.67
C GLN A 213 -0.82 -15.49 23.37
N GLN A 214 -2.14 -15.32 23.21
CA GLN A 214 -2.74 -14.79 21.98
C GLN A 214 -2.28 -13.36 21.67
N ILE A 215 -2.21 -12.48 22.68
CA ILE A 215 -1.70 -11.11 22.46
C ILE A 215 -0.20 -11.12 22.12
N THR A 216 0.60 -11.98 22.75
CA THR A 216 2.02 -12.13 22.45
C THR A 216 2.23 -12.58 20.99
N GLU A 217 1.46 -13.56 20.53
CA GLU A 217 1.50 -14.06 19.15
C GLU A 217 1.08 -12.98 18.14
N LEU A 218 0.11 -12.12 18.47
CA LEU A 218 -0.28 -11.00 17.62
C LEU A 218 0.83 -9.93 17.53
N VAL A 219 1.47 -9.61 18.66
CA VAL A 219 2.64 -8.71 18.69
C VAL A 219 3.78 -9.26 17.84
N LEU A 220 4.09 -10.56 17.97
CA LEU A 220 5.09 -11.24 17.16
C LEU A 220 4.71 -11.24 15.67
N THR A 221 3.44 -11.45 15.34
CA THR A 221 2.94 -11.39 13.96
C THR A 221 3.22 -10.02 13.35
N VAL A 222 2.79 -8.94 14.01
CA VAL A 222 3.00 -7.57 13.51
C VAL A 222 4.49 -7.23 13.40
N SER A 223 5.29 -7.62 14.38
CA SER A 223 6.74 -7.36 14.39
C SER A 223 7.45 -8.13 13.27
N ALA A 224 7.12 -9.41 13.09
CA ALA A 224 7.72 -10.26 12.08
C ALA A 224 7.37 -9.79 10.67
N TYR A 225 6.13 -9.38 10.39
CA TYR A 225 5.78 -8.88 9.06
C TYR A 225 6.30 -7.47 8.76
N ASN A 226 6.57 -6.68 9.80
CA ASN A 226 7.40 -5.48 9.69
C ASN A 226 8.83 -5.80 9.25
N LEU A 227 9.41 -6.91 9.74
CA LEU A 227 10.69 -7.43 9.27
C LEU A 227 10.59 -7.95 7.83
N VAL A 228 9.56 -8.75 7.50
CA VAL A 228 9.34 -9.28 6.13
C VAL A 228 9.28 -8.15 5.12
N SER A 229 8.39 -7.17 5.32
CA SER A 229 8.23 -6.03 4.41
C SER A 229 9.55 -5.29 4.19
N ARG A 230 10.32 -5.02 5.26
CA ARG A 230 11.63 -4.36 5.15
C ARG A 230 12.63 -5.22 4.35
N PHE A 231 12.66 -6.53 4.56
CA PHE A 231 13.51 -7.43 3.77
C PHE A 231 13.11 -7.41 2.29
N LEU A 232 11.82 -7.62 1.99
CA LEU A 232 11.28 -7.68 0.62
C LEU A 232 11.62 -6.43 -0.18
N LEU A 233 11.40 -5.25 0.41
CA LEU A 233 11.67 -3.96 -0.22
C LEU A 233 13.17 -3.71 -0.37
N ALA A 234 13.97 -4.02 0.66
CA ALA A 234 15.41 -3.78 0.66
C ALA A 234 16.14 -4.61 -0.42
N VAL A 235 15.63 -5.78 -0.78
CA VAL A 235 16.27 -6.64 -1.79
C VAL A 235 15.49 -6.72 -3.11
N SER A 236 14.39 -5.97 -3.23
CA SER A 236 13.48 -6.02 -4.38
C SER A 236 13.12 -7.45 -4.77
N VAL A 237 12.60 -8.23 -3.82
CA VAL A 237 12.17 -9.61 -4.11
C VAL A 237 11.23 -9.61 -5.31
N ASP A 238 11.55 -10.45 -6.29
CA ASP A 238 10.88 -10.56 -7.58
C ASP A 238 10.86 -9.30 -8.47
N GLY A 239 11.66 -8.29 -8.12
CA GLY A 239 11.72 -7.05 -8.88
C GLY A 239 10.45 -6.21 -8.76
N VAL A 240 9.79 -6.22 -7.59
CA VAL A 240 8.53 -5.48 -7.38
C VAL A 240 8.58 -4.51 -6.20
N ALA A 241 9.78 -4.04 -5.78
CA ALA A 241 9.90 -3.08 -4.68
C ALA A 241 9.26 -1.71 -4.96
N GLU A 242 9.15 -1.32 -6.23
CA GLU A 242 8.54 -0.05 -6.63
C GLU A 242 7.11 -0.24 -7.16
N MET A 243 6.64 -1.49 -7.21
CA MET A 243 5.26 -1.79 -7.57
C MET A 243 4.32 -1.23 -6.50
N GLN A 244 3.32 -0.48 -6.94
CA GLN A 244 2.23 -0.07 -6.06
C GLN A 244 1.49 -1.30 -5.52
N VAL A 245 1.13 -1.28 -4.23
CA VAL A 245 0.33 -2.34 -3.61
C VAL A 245 -0.96 -2.52 -4.42
N PRO A 246 -1.24 -3.72 -4.97
CA PRO A 246 -2.37 -3.92 -5.86
C PRO A 246 -3.71 -3.55 -5.22
N TYR A 247 -4.64 -3.03 -6.02
CA TYR A 247 -6.01 -2.85 -5.57
C TYR A 247 -6.71 -4.22 -5.50
N PRO A 248 -7.33 -4.58 -4.37
CA PRO A 248 -8.09 -5.83 -4.27
C PRO A 248 -9.32 -5.76 -5.16
N VAL A 249 -9.49 -6.77 -6.00
CA VAL A 249 -10.62 -6.92 -6.93
C VAL A 249 -11.86 -7.44 -6.22
#